data_AF-A0A946FJ50-F1
#
_entry.id   AF-A0A946FJ50-F1
#
_cell.length_a   1.000
_cell.length_b   1.000
_cell.length_c   1.000
_cell.angle_alpha   90.00
_cell.angle_beta   90.00
_cell.angle_gamma   90.00
#
_symmetry.space_group_name_H-M   'P 1'
#
loop_
_entity.id
_entity.type
_entity.pdbx_description
1 polymer ?
#
loop_
_entity_poly.entity_id
_entity_poly.type
_entity_poly.pdbx_seq_one_letter_code
_entity_poly.pdbx_strand_id
1 'polypeptide(L)' 'EPGGYHLMFMQLKEPIAAETSYSVTLIFDKAGRVPVTLLARDLKDAYSHSH' A
#
# COMPACT_ATOMS: atom_id res chain seq x y z
N GLU A 1 6.33 -8.51 -4.64
CA GLU A 1 7.31 -8.40 -5.73
C GLU A 1 6.91 -7.27 -6.65
N PRO A 2 7.83 -6.34 -7.00
CA PRO A 2 7.61 -5.42 -8.10
C PRO A 2 7.26 -6.23 -9.37
N GLY A 3 6.09 -5.99 -9.96
CA GLY A 3 5.55 -6.77 -11.09
C GLY A 3 4.35 -7.68 -10.78
N GLY A 4 4.00 -7.88 -9.51
CA GLY A 4 2.75 -8.57 -9.10
C GLY A 4 1.50 -7.66 -9.10
N TYR A 5 0.44 -8.08 -8.40
CA TYR A 5 -0.74 -7.23 -8.17
C TYR A 5 -0.41 -6.10 -7.20
N HIS A 6 -0.75 -4.87 -7.59
CA HIS A 6 -0.54 -3.67 -6.78
C HIS A 6 -1.83 -2.86 -6.71
N LEU A 7 -2.08 -2.25 -5.54
CA LEU A 7 -3.14 -1.28 -5.36
C LEU A 7 -2.63 0.09 -5.80
N MET A 8 -3.39 0.80 -6.63
CA MET A 8 -3.06 2.15 -7.07
C MET A 8 -3.96 3.16 -6.36
N PHE A 9 -3.33 4.08 -5.62
CA PHE A 9 -4.03 5.20 -5.01
C PHE A 9 -4.17 6.34 -6.03
N MET A 10 -5.39 6.84 -6.21
CA MET A 10 -5.70 7.91 -7.16
C MET A 10 -6.07 9.19 -6.41
N GLN A 11 -5.81 10.34 -7.03
CA GLN A 11 -6.20 11.66 -6.50
C GLN A 11 -5.71 11.93 -5.07
N LEU A 12 -4.45 11.60 -4.81
CA LEU A 12 -3.81 11.91 -3.55
C LEU A 12 -3.85 13.43 -3.31
N LYS A 13 -4.28 13.83 -2.11
CA LYS A 13 -4.29 15.25 -1.70
C LYS A 13 -2.90 15.75 -1.35
N GLU A 14 -2.01 14.83 -0.97
CA GLU A 14 -0.64 15.08 -0.57
C GLU A 14 0.25 13.91 -0.96
N PRO A 15 1.57 14.11 -1.14
CA PRO A 15 2.51 13.03 -1.39
C PRO A 15 2.49 11.98 -0.27
N ILE A 16 2.73 10.71 -0.61
CA ILE A 16 2.92 9.65 0.37
C ILE A 16 4.28 9.85 1.05
N ALA A 17 4.28 9.94 2.38
CA ALA A 17 5.49 10.12 3.18
C ALA A 17 6.02 8.76 3.65
N ALA A 18 7.34 8.55 3.53
CA ALA A 18 8.00 7.34 4.03
C ALA A 18 7.82 7.19 5.55
N GLU A 19 7.86 5.95 6.03
CA GLU A 19 7.67 5.56 7.43
C GLU A 19 6.32 5.96 8.04
N THR A 20 5.39 6.43 7.23
CA THR A 20 4.04 6.82 7.66
C THR A 20 3.08 5.63 7.53
N SER A 21 2.25 5.43 8.56
CA SER A 21 1.19 4.42 8.54
C SER A 21 -0.12 5.02 8.06
N TYR A 22 -0.74 4.38 7.07
CA TYR A 22 -2.01 4.76 6.48
C TYR A 22 -3.06 3.69 6.78
N SER A 23 -4.12 4.09 7.48
CA SER A 23 -5.28 3.21 7.72
C SER A 23 -6.21 3.25 6.52
N VAL A 24 -6.40 2.10 5.87
CA VAL A 24 -7.33 1.97 4.74
C VAL A 24 -8.31 0.83 4.98
N THR A 25 -9.41 0.80 4.23
CA THR A 25 -10.39 -0.28 4.29
C THR A 25 -10.49 -0.94 2.93
N LEU A 26 -10.17 -2.21 2.85
CA LEU A 26 -10.42 -3.03 1.66
C LEU A 26 -11.87 -3.47 1.68
N ILE A 27 -12.56 -3.34 0.56
CA ILE A 27 -13.96 -3.76 0.42
C ILE A 27 -13.99 -4.91 -0.56
N PHE A 28 -14.27 -6.10 -0.06
CA PHE A 28 -14.43 -7.32 -0.84
C PHE A 28 -15.91 -7.62 -1.02
N ASP A 29 -16.30 -8.06 -2.22
CA ASP A 29 -17.69 -8.38 -2.56
C ASP A 29 -18.32 -9.41 -1.60
N LYS A 30 -17.57 -10.47 -1.27
CA LYS A 30 -18.06 -11.55 -0.39
C LYS A 30 -17.65 -11.42 1.07
N ALA A 31 -16.47 -10.89 1.33
CA ALA A 31 -15.91 -10.80 2.68
C ALA A 31 -16.21 -9.46 3.38
N GLY A 32 -16.79 -8.50 2.67
CA GLY A 32 -17.15 -7.20 3.21
C GLY A 32 -15.92 -6.29 3.45
N ARG A 33 -15.99 -5.48 4.50
CA ARG A 33 -15.01 -4.42 4.81
C ARG A 33 -13.92 -4.95 5.74
N VAL A 34 -12.67 -4.84 5.30
CA VAL A 34 -11.49 -5.28 6.05
C VAL A 34 -10.58 -4.07 6.31
N PRO A 35 -10.46 -3.60 7.56
CA PRO A 35 -9.51 -2.54 7.89
C PRO A 35 -8.09 -3.08 7.83
N VAL A 36 -7.18 -2.35 7.16
CA VAL A 36 -5.77 -2.69 7.05
C VAL A 36 -4.92 -1.45 7.27
N THR A 37 -3.77 -1.63 7.92
CA THR A 37 -2.78 -0.57 8.10
C THR A 37 -1.64 -0.80 7.12
N LEU A 38 -1.39 0.17 6.25
CA LEU A 38 -0.30 0.13 5.27
C LEU A 38 0.84 1.02 5.75
N LEU A 39 2.05 0.47 5.84
CA LEU A 39 3.24 1.23 6.16
C LEU A 39 3.94 1.65 4.86
N ALA A 40 4.06 2.96 4.64
CA ALA A 40 4.81 3.48 3.50
C ALA A 40 6.31 3.27 3.73
N ARG A 41 6.98 2.68 2.73
CA ARG A 41 8.42 2.44 2.70
C ARG A 41 9.02 3.13 1.49
N ASP A 42 10.31 3.44 1.53
CA ASP A 42 11.01 3.98 0.37
C ASP A 42 11.02 2.95 -0.76
N LEU A 43 10.87 3.42 -2.00
CA LEU A 43 10.86 2.54 -3.16
C LEU A 43 12.17 1.74 -3.29
N LYS A 44 13.31 2.28 -2.81
CA LYS A 44 14.60 1.57 -2.75
C LYS A 44 14.54 0.32 -1.86
N ASP A 45 13.76 0.36 -0.78
CA ASP A 45 13.60 -0.78 0.13
C ASP A 45 12.77 -1.89 -0.54
N ALA A 46 11.80 -1.52 -1.38
CA ALA A 46 10.96 -2.48 -2.11
C ALA A 46 11.74 -3.29 -3.17
N TYR A 47 12.87 -2.78 -3.66
CA TYR A 47 13.77 -3.50 -4.58
C TYR A 47 14.81 -4.38 -3.89
N SER A 48 14.96 -4.28 -2.56
CA SER A 48 16.04 -4.97 -1.81
C SER A 48 15.68 -6.39 -1.34
N HIS A 49 14.51 -6.91 -1.67
CA HIS A 49 14.06 -8.27 -1.30
C HIS A 49 14.13 -9.30 -2.43
N SER A 50 14.88 -9.03 -3.50
CA SER A 50 15.21 -10.02 -4.54
C SER A 50 16.63 -10.56 -4.30
N HIS A 51 16.79 -11.43 -3.31
CA HIS A 51 18.00 -12.24 -3.15
C HIS A 51 17.67 -13.63 -2.60
#